data_AF-A0AAJ2RAB7-F1
#
_entry.id   AF-A0AAJ2RAB7-F1
#
_cell.length_a   1.000
_cell.length_b   1.000
_cell.length_c   1.000
_cell.angle_alpha   90.00
_cell.angle_beta   90.00
_cell.angle_gamma   90.00
#
_symmetry.space_group_name_H-M   'P 1'
#
loop_
_entity.id
_entity.type
_entity.pdbx_description
1 polymer ?
#
loop_
_entity_poly.entity_id
_entity_poly.type
_entity_poly.pdbx_seq_one_letter_code
_entity_poly.pdbx_strand_id
1 'polypeptide(L)' 'MTTCITCITCISFQHWQPKQTDPGMRRLGFAQCMKRTKGHTYSAAAPACEQHKAVTQEQATKRAEWIKGVGQ' A
#
# COMPACT_ATOMS: atom_id res chain seq x y z
N MET A 1 20.71 14.44 14.31
CA MET A 1 19.25 14.26 14.25
C MET A 1 18.92 13.53 12.96
N THR A 2 18.95 12.20 12.97
CA THR A 2 18.59 11.41 11.78
C THR A 2 17.08 11.34 11.74
N THR A 3 16.46 12.28 11.04
CA THR A 3 15.03 12.24 10.73
C THR A 3 14.74 10.91 10.05
N CYS A 4 13.95 10.04 10.69
CA CYS A 4 13.35 8.87 10.05
C CYS A 4 12.34 9.37 9.00
N ILE A 5 12.81 9.71 7.80
CA ILE A 5 11.99 10.37 6.75
C ILE A 5 10.95 9.43 6.12
N THR A 6 10.99 8.12 6.38
CA THR A 6 10.04 7.19 5.78
C THR A 6 9.55 6.17 6.78
N CYS A 7 8.42 6.47 7.45
CA CYS A 7 7.53 5.42 7.93
C CYS A 7 7.19 4.56 6.70
N ILE A 8 7.82 3.39 6.57
CA ILE A 8 7.57 2.53 5.43
C ILE A 8 6.15 1.98 5.63
N THR A 9 5.23 2.49 4.83
CA THR A 9 3.82 2.11 4.87
C THR A 9 3.53 1.07 3.82
N CYS A 10 2.47 0.27 3.99
CA CYS A 10 2.12 -0.83 3.09
C CYS A 10 2.07 -0.43 1.60
N ILE A 11 1.71 0.81 1.28
CA ILE A 11 1.71 1.33 -0.10
C ILE A 11 3.07 1.19 -0.80
N SER A 12 4.15 1.22 -0.02
CA SER A 12 5.53 1.13 -0.48
C SER A 12 6.04 -0.31 -0.56
N PHE A 13 5.19 -1.33 -0.41
CA PHE A 13 5.61 -2.75 -0.45
C PHE A 13 5.13 -3.54 -1.65
N GLN A 14 5.99 -4.42 -2.16
CA GLN A 14 5.70 -5.19 -3.36
C GLN A 14 4.44 -6.06 -3.22
N HIS A 15 4.16 -6.54 -2.02
CA HIS A 15 3.05 -7.47 -1.79
C HIS A 15 1.70 -6.78 -1.58
N TRP A 16 1.66 -5.46 -1.42
CA TRP A 16 0.42 -4.69 -1.39
C TRP A 16 -0.12 -4.56 -2.82
N GLN A 17 -1.21 -5.28 -3.13
CA GLN A 17 -1.72 -5.50 -4.49
C GLN A 17 -3.07 -4.82 -4.70
N PRO A 18 -3.10 -3.50 -4.96
CA PRO A 18 -4.35 -2.76 -5.15
C PRO A 18 -5.09 -3.20 -6.42
N LYS A 19 -4.37 -3.70 -7.45
CA LYS A 19 -5.00 -4.21 -8.69
C LYS A 19 -5.80 -5.50 -8.48
N GLN A 20 -5.43 -6.30 -7.49
CA GLN A 20 -6.09 -7.56 -7.17
C GLN A 20 -7.11 -7.39 -6.02
N THR A 21 -7.28 -6.17 -5.53
CA THR A 21 -8.23 -5.85 -4.48
C THR A 21 -9.53 -5.35 -5.11
N ASP A 22 -10.64 -5.65 -4.44
CA ASP A 22 -11.94 -5.07 -4.73
C ASP A 22 -11.84 -3.54 -4.97
N PRO A 23 -12.45 -3.00 -6.04
CA PRO A 23 -12.39 -1.58 -6.35
C PRO A 23 -12.90 -0.68 -5.24
N GLY A 24 -13.93 -1.08 -4.47
CA GLY A 24 -14.46 -0.32 -3.35
C GLY A 24 -13.44 -0.20 -2.21
N MET A 25 -12.80 -1.30 -1.84
CA MET A 25 -11.73 -1.31 -0.84
C MET A 25 -10.49 -0.51 -1.29
N ARG A 26 -10.12 -0.64 -2.58
CA ARG A 26 -9.00 0.11 -3.17
C ARG A 26 -9.20 1.62 -3.06
N ARG A 27 -10.43 2.10 -3.29
CA ARG A 27 -10.81 3.51 -3.19
C ARG A 27 -10.63 4.07 -1.78
N LEU A 28 -10.91 3.24 -0.78
CA LEU A 28 -10.72 3.56 0.62
C LEU A 28 -9.25 3.47 1.07
N GLY A 29 -8.32 3.18 0.15
CA GLY A 29 -6.90 3.05 0.45
C GLY A 29 -6.53 1.69 1.04
N PHE A 30 -7.32 0.64 0.83
CA PHE A 30 -7.02 -0.71 1.30
C PHE A 30 -6.60 -1.62 0.14
N ALA A 31 -5.64 -2.51 0.38
CA ALA A 31 -5.32 -3.58 -0.57
C ALA A 31 -4.94 -4.88 0.11
N GLN A 32 -5.15 -5.99 -0.60
CA GLN A 32 -4.68 -7.30 -0.19
C GLN A 32 -3.16 -7.34 -0.16
N CYS A 33 -2.63 -8.05 0.84
CA CYS A 33 -1.22 -8.38 0.91
C CYS A 33 -1.02 -9.85 0.53
N MET A 34 -0.35 -10.12 -0.59
CA MET A 34 -0.16 -11.49 -1.11
C MET A 34 0.73 -12.41 -0.25
N LYS A 35 1.36 -11.86 0.80
CA LYS A 35 2.15 -12.62 1.79
C LYS A 35 1.38 -12.93 3.08
N ARG A 36 0.28 -12.23 3.33
CA ARG A 36 -0.56 -12.41 4.52
C ARG A 36 -1.77 -13.29 4.18
N THR A 37 -2.52 -13.67 5.20
CA THR A 37 -3.74 -14.46 5.09
C THR A 37 -4.67 -13.92 4.00
N LYS A 38 -5.06 -14.80 3.07
CA LYS A 38 -6.02 -14.49 2.00
C LYS A 38 -7.32 -13.97 2.61
N GLY A 39 -7.90 -12.95 1.98
CA GLY A 39 -9.17 -12.34 2.44
C GLY A 39 -9.02 -11.10 3.33
N HIS A 40 -7.80 -10.76 3.79
CA HIS A 40 -7.56 -9.52 4.54
C HIS A 40 -7.02 -8.40 3.65
N THR A 41 -7.58 -7.21 3.82
CA THR A 41 -7.07 -5.98 3.22
C THR A 41 -6.35 -5.13 4.27
N TYR A 42 -5.32 -4.42 3.83
CA TYR A 42 -4.45 -3.60 4.67
C TYR A 42 -4.47 -2.17 4.16
N SER A 43 -4.58 -1.21 5.07
CA SER A 43 -4.50 0.20 4.74
C SER A 43 -3.15 0.53 4.12
N ALA A 44 -3.16 1.38 3.10
CA ALA A 44 -1.98 1.95 2.45
C ALA A 44 -1.06 2.65 3.46
N ALA A 45 -1.63 3.23 4.51
CA ALA A 45 -0.92 3.93 5.58
C ALA A 45 -0.57 3.03 6.78
N ALA A 46 -0.95 1.76 6.77
CA ALA A 46 -0.59 0.84 7.84
C ALA A 46 0.94 0.73 7.94
N PRO A 47 1.50 0.65 9.16
CA PRO A 47 2.91 0.40 9.35
C PRO A 47 3.26 -0.92 8.70
N ALA A 48 4.30 -0.92 7.90
CA ALA A 48 4.67 -2.13 7.22
C ALA A 48 5.43 -3.11 8.09
N CYS A 49 5.33 -4.38 7.72
CA CYS A 49 6.05 -5.44 8.39
C CYS A 49 7.52 -5.44 7.92
N GLU A 50 8.45 -5.65 8.84
CA GLU A 50 9.92 -5.63 8.61
C GLU A 50 10.40 -6.65 7.55
N GLN A 51 9.53 -7.58 7.12
CA GLN A 51 9.89 -8.73 6.31
C GLN A 51 9.86 -8.52 4.78
N HIS A 52 9.68 -7.30 4.27
CA HIS A 52 9.30 -7.15 2.86
C HIS A 52 10.15 -6.17 2.04
N LYS A 53 10.23 -6.47 0.74
CA LYS A 53 10.94 -5.67 -0.26
C LYS A 53 10.10 -4.43 -0.60
N ALA A 54 10.72 -3.25 -0.46
CA ALA A 54 10.11 -2.00 -0.90
C ALA A 54 9.95 -1.99 -2.42
N VAL A 55 8.87 -1.37 -2.92
CA VAL A 55 8.75 -1.00 -4.34
C VAL A 55 9.54 0.27 -4.62
N THR A 56 9.75 0.57 -5.90
CA THR A 56 10.33 1.86 -6.29
C THR A 56 9.41 3.00 -5.88
N GLN A 57 9.99 4.18 -5.66
CA GLN A 57 9.22 5.39 -5.33
C GLN A 57 8.18 5.70 -6.42
N GLU A 58 8.51 5.48 -7.70
CA GLU A 58 7.57 5.67 -8.81
C GLU A 58 6.34 4.74 -8.71
N GLN A 59 6.55 3.49 -8.32
CA GLN A 59 5.45 2.54 -8.11
C GLN A 59 4.59 2.95 -6.91
N ALA A 60 5.19 3.45 -5.83
CA ALA A 60 4.45 3.97 -4.68
C ALA A 60 3.63 5.22 -5.04
N THR A 61 4.19 6.14 -5.83
CA THR A 61 3.47 7.33 -6.32
C THR A 61 2.27 6.94 -7.19
N LYS A 62 2.46 6.06 -8.18
CA LYS A 62 1.35 5.55 -9.02
C LYS A 62 0.23 4.90 -8.21
N ARG A 63 0.60 4.18 -7.13
CA ARG A 63 -0.38 3.60 -6.19
C ARG A 63 -1.12 4.67 -5.41
N ALA A 64 -0.43 5.72 -4.96
CA ALA A 64 -1.05 6.83 -4.25
C ALA A 64 -2.03 7.60 -5.15
N GLU A 65 -1.68 7.79 -6.42
CA GLU A 65 -2.56 8.37 -7.43
C GLU A 65 -3.83 7.53 -7.66
N TRP A 66 -3.71 6.19 -7.70
CA TRP A 66 -4.87 5.31 -7.82
C TRP A 66 -5.82 5.36 -6.63
N ILE A 67 -5.32 5.68 -5.45
CA ILE A 67 -6.14 5.88 -4.24
C ILE A 67 -6.78 7.28 -4.27
N LYS A 68 -6.01 8.32 -4.66
CA LYS A 68 -6.47 9.72 -4.71
C LYS A 68 -7.49 10.00 -5.81
N GLY A 69 -7.47 9.26 -6.92
CA GLY A 69 -8.35 9.46 -8.07
C GLY A 69 -9.83 9.09 -7.87
N VAL A 70 -10.29 8.84 -6.64
CA VAL A 70 -11.67 8.47 -6.35
C VAL A 70 -12.22 9.28 -5.19
N GLY A 71 -12.44 10.55 -5.48
CA GLY A 71 -12.97 11.56 -4.57
C GLY A 71 -13.27 12.83 -5.35
N GLN A 72 -14.10 12.71 -6.38
CA GLN A 72 -15.02 13.77 -6.85
C GLN A 72 -16.39 13.13 -6.97
#